data_AF-A0A6A6U4V4-F1
#
_entry.id   AF-A0A6A6U4V4-F1
#
_cell.length_a   1.000
_cell.length_b   1.000
_cell.length_c   1.000
_cell.angle_alpha   90.00
_cell.angle_beta   90.00
_cell.angle_gamma   90.00
#
_symmetry.space_group_name_H-M   'P 1'
#
loop_
_entity.id
_entity.type
_entity.pdbx_description
1 polymer ?
#
loop_
_entity_poly.entity_id
_entity_poly.type
_entity_poly.pdbx_seq_one_letter_code
_entity_poly.pdbx_strand_id
1 'polypeptide(L)'
;MKKYLLWTSVRVVLGYAQFNNPPGVPIWCGKAYYANNASFDPGGWIEAPKQSSQPLLDLRVYPRFNIYTDGEQAAELVVDAAISYTTGVPLCDFRGFYSLDSIKAPKLELTVMSNNSAIAISRIGIDTTGNGVWFSLQEFQSQFVAHELEVQATLPGCQSSFKIPTRFTKLPKRTDGGTMSRLDRKTGTLYVEDYSVQPAFQVQQPGVSAVSQINWKPILPYSYYVDWGNWLSNSTARVDEFKSYGFNAIHVIPPGGPQPFNLTQFDAFMTRADELKLWVIYDMRHTYTNLSSLTEQVNRLKSRKSILSWYTADEPDGNSEPLNATRLAYERINQLDPYRPVSLVLNCNNFYFKEYTSGADIIMEDVYPVATNLTFSTQWNTTCNSTYGDCGCDDCTAPAGSIADIRSRISQLKQYQSWLGHSYGPPKALWGVPQAFGGSEYWSRTPDATEETAMSMLRINQGSKGLTAWVWPTTAELANSTGKLAAMLSRDDVSRAILEGTRVAVESNLDSSVVDVAAWHIDRRTLVSVVSITDAGSEGREAVVPIAGTAKSIGTVLWGDGGWTLEGSQLRRSEVRGYAADVFFLN
;
A
#
# COMPACT_ATOMS: atom_id res chain seq x y z
N MET A 1 -18.31 -23.25 -22.15
CA MET A 1 -18.40 -22.74 -20.76
C MET A 1 -18.06 -23.86 -19.80
N LYS A 2 -16.78 -24.09 -19.54
CA LYS A 2 -16.36 -24.98 -18.44
C LYS A 2 -16.52 -24.18 -17.16
N LYS A 3 -17.35 -24.67 -16.23
CA LYS A 3 -17.43 -24.13 -14.87
C LYS A 3 -16.01 -24.15 -14.30
N TYR A 4 -15.42 -22.97 -14.11
CA TYR A 4 -14.23 -22.85 -13.27
C TYR A 4 -14.70 -23.23 -11.87
N LEU A 5 -14.39 -24.45 -11.43
CA LEU A 5 -14.32 -24.72 -10.00
C LEU A 5 -13.13 -23.88 -9.49
N LEU A 6 -13.37 -22.61 -9.23
CA LEU A 6 -12.61 -21.90 -8.21
C LEU A 6 -12.94 -22.64 -6.92
N TRP A 7 -11.99 -23.47 -6.51
CA TRP A 7 -12.08 -24.14 -5.23
C TRP A 7 -12.23 -23.06 -4.18
N THR A 8 -13.37 -23.08 -3.50
CA THR A 8 -13.51 -22.59 -2.15
C THR A 8 -12.26 -23.00 -1.38
N SER A 9 -11.38 -22.06 -1.10
CA SER A 9 -10.48 -22.17 0.03
C SER A 9 -11.25 -21.81 1.30
N VAL A 10 -12.41 -22.44 1.54
CA VAL A 10 -12.71 -22.88 2.90
C VAL A 10 -11.69 -23.97 3.16
N ARG A 11 -10.51 -23.52 3.56
CA ARG A 11 -9.40 -24.38 3.92
C ARG A 11 -9.93 -25.30 5.02
N VAL A 12 -9.98 -26.61 4.75
CA VAL A 12 -9.57 -27.55 5.79
C VAL A 12 -8.07 -27.28 5.98
N VAL A 13 -7.73 -26.23 6.72
CA VAL A 13 -6.37 -26.04 7.22
C VAL A 13 -6.15 -27.23 8.11
N LEU A 14 -5.23 -28.10 7.70
CA LEU A 14 -4.53 -28.95 8.65
C LEU A 14 -3.88 -28.02 9.70
N GLY A 15 -4.58 -27.76 10.81
CA GLY A 15 -3.93 -27.54 12.11
C GLY A 15 -4.05 -26.20 12.83
N TYR A 16 -5.02 -25.31 12.59
CA TYR A 16 -5.29 -24.21 13.54
C TYR A 16 -6.77 -24.15 13.93
N ALA A 17 -7.02 -24.13 15.24
CA ALA A 17 -8.33 -23.76 15.75
C ALA A 17 -8.49 -22.24 15.56
N GLN A 18 -9.58 -21.82 14.90
CA GLN A 18 -10.00 -20.43 14.93
C GLN A 18 -10.16 -19.98 16.39
N PHE A 19 -9.96 -18.69 16.64
CA PHE A 19 -10.13 -18.10 17.95
C PHE A 19 -11.32 -17.14 17.95
N ASN A 20 -11.79 -16.78 19.14
CA ASN A 20 -12.92 -15.87 19.34
C ASN A 20 -14.26 -16.33 18.74
N ASN A 21 -14.41 -17.64 18.50
CA ASN A 21 -15.66 -18.24 18.04
C ASN A 21 -16.24 -19.21 19.08
N PRO A 22 -17.57 -19.33 19.16
CA PRO A 22 -18.22 -20.40 19.91
C PRO A 22 -17.76 -21.79 19.43
N PRO A 23 -17.72 -22.81 20.31
CA PRO A 23 -17.31 -24.16 19.92
C PRO A 23 -18.11 -24.69 18.72
N GLY A 24 -17.41 -25.08 17.66
CA GLY A 24 -18.01 -25.65 16.46
C GLY A 24 -18.67 -24.64 15.52
N VAL A 25 -18.50 -23.32 15.73
CA VAL A 25 -19.01 -22.26 14.85
C VAL A 25 -17.87 -21.70 14.00
N PRO A 26 -17.85 -21.94 12.69
CA PRO A 26 -16.89 -21.32 11.78
C PRO A 26 -17.14 -19.82 11.64
N ILE A 27 -16.06 -19.05 11.54
CA ILE A 27 -16.12 -17.60 11.42
C ILE A 27 -15.34 -17.05 10.23
N TRP A 28 -15.77 -15.90 9.74
CA TRP A 28 -15.05 -15.02 8.82
C TRP A 28 -15.06 -13.61 9.41
N CYS A 29 -13.90 -12.95 9.54
CA CYS A 29 -13.79 -11.64 10.21
C CYS A 29 -14.42 -11.62 11.62
N GLY A 30 -14.32 -12.73 12.35
CA GLY A 30 -14.93 -12.91 13.66
C GLY A 30 -16.46 -13.13 13.65
N LYS A 31 -17.11 -13.18 12.49
CA LYS A 31 -18.57 -13.33 12.34
C LYS A 31 -18.93 -14.76 11.94
N ALA A 32 -19.95 -15.34 12.55
CA ALA A 32 -20.54 -16.58 12.04
C ALA A 32 -21.18 -16.34 10.67
N TYR A 33 -20.99 -17.27 9.73
CA TYR A 33 -21.51 -17.11 8.37
C TYR A 33 -22.48 -18.20 7.91
N TYR A 34 -22.53 -19.37 8.56
CA TYR A 34 -23.52 -20.40 8.21
C TYR A 34 -24.92 -20.06 8.74
N ALA A 35 -25.94 -20.28 7.91
CA ALA A 35 -27.34 -19.97 8.22
C ALA A 35 -27.92 -20.58 9.51
N ASN A 36 -27.34 -21.67 10.01
CA ASN A 36 -27.76 -22.33 11.24
C ASN A 36 -27.00 -21.87 12.49
N ASN A 37 -26.02 -20.97 12.36
CA ASN A 37 -25.29 -20.41 13.50
C ASN A 37 -25.99 -19.15 14.02
N ALA A 38 -25.81 -18.87 15.30
CA ALA A 38 -26.26 -17.60 15.89
C ALA A 38 -25.22 -16.51 15.64
N SER A 39 -25.67 -15.28 15.46
CA SER A 39 -24.81 -14.09 15.49
C SER A 39 -24.24 -13.86 16.88
N PHE A 40 -23.06 -13.28 16.97
CA PHE A 40 -22.43 -12.84 18.22
C PHE A 40 -21.47 -11.68 17.92
N ASP A 41 -21.02 -10.98 18.96
CA ASP A 41 -20.05 -9.90 18.81
C ASP A 41 -18.66 -10.45 18.45
N PRO A 42 -18.11 -10.14 17.26
CA PRO A 42 -16.78 -10.54 16.84
C PRO A 42 -15.64 -10.10 17.75
N GLY A 43 -15.78 -8.99 18.50
CA GLY A 43 -14.67 -8.37 19.22
C GLY A 43 -13.47 -8.03 18.31
N GLY A 44 -12.30 -7.80 18.90
CA GLY A 44 -11.05 -7.64 18.15
C GLY A 44 -10.84 -6.31 17.43
N TRP A 45 -11.83 -5.43 17.45
CA TRP A 45 -11.76 -4.09 16.85
C TRP A 45 -10.74 -3.21 17.55
N ILE A 46 -10.09 -2.35 16.77
CA ILE A 46 -9.45 -1.16 17.35
C ILE A 46 -10.48 -0.04 17.44
N GLU A 47 -10.52 0.61 18.59
CA GLU A 47 -11.40 1.75 18.84
C GLU A 47 -10.64 3.07 18.66
N ALA A 48 -11.39 4.12 18.33
CA ALA A 48 -10.85 5.47 18.35
C ALA A 48 -10.33 5.82 19.76
N PRO A 49 -9.09 6.31 19.91
CA PRO A 49 -8.58 6.69 21.22
C PRO A 49 -9.44 7.80 21.83
N LYS A 50 -9.56 7.80 23.16
CA LYS A 50 -10.34 8.82 23.88
C LYS A 50 -9.81 10.22 23.55
N GLN A 51 -10.73 11.11 23.21
CA GLN A 51 -10.39 12.51 22.93
C GLN A 51 -9.91 13.23 24.20
N SER A 52 -8.77 13.90 24.08
CA SER A 52 -8.19 14.83 25.05
C SER A 52 -8.93 16.17 25.00
N SER A 53 -9.07 16.82 26.15
CA SER A 53 -9.60 18.19 26.24
C SER A 53 -8.57 19.26 25.89
N GLN A 54 -7.30 18.87 25.68
CA GLN A 54 -6.18 19.75 25.35
C GLN A 54 -5.45 19.22 24.12
N PRO A 55 -4.84 20.11 23.29
CA PRO A 55 -4.03 19.68 22.17
C PRO A 55 -2.82 18.87 22.65
N LEU A 56 -2.55 17.79 21.95
CA LEU A 56 -1.42 16.88 22.16
C LEU A 56 -0.43 17.04 21.01
N LEU A 57 0.87 16.93 21.31
CA LEU A 57 1.90 16.76 20.30
C LEU A 57 2.06 15.26 20.01
N ASP A 58 1.65 14.82 18.82
CA ASP A 58 1.94 13.48 18.32
C ASP A 58 3.27 13.51 17.56
N LEU A 59 4.35 13.37 18.34
CA LEU A 59 5.72 13.39 17.81
C LEU A 59 6.16 11.98 17.42
N ARG A 60 6.36 11.76 16.11
CA ARG A 60 6.85 10.48 15.57
C ARG A 60 8.15 10.69 14.83
N VAL A 61 9.09 9.77 15.04
CA VAL A 61 10.40 9.76 14.37
C VAL A 61 10.67 8.36 13.83
N TYR A 62 11.01 8.25 12.55
CA TYR A 62 11.37 7.00 11.89
C TYR A 62 12.32 7.25 10.72
N PRO A 63 13.16 6.28 10.33
CA PRO A 63 13.98 6.45 9.13
C PRO A 63 13.08 6.49 7.89
N ARG A 64 13.42 7.36 6.93
CA ARG A 64 12.68 7.49 5.67
C ARG A 64 12.62 6.18 4.91
N PHE A 65 13.76 5.53 4.72
CA PHE A 65 13.81 4.23 4.07
C PHE A 65 13.87 3.11 5.11
N ASN A 66 13.26 1.97 4.80
CA ASN A 66 13.38 0.77 5.63
C ASN A 66 14.83 0.24 5.68
N ILE A 67 15.62 0.46 4.62
CA ILE A 67 17.04 0.14 4.54
C ILE A 67 17.87 1.23 3.84
N TYR A 68 19.12 1.34 4.28
CA TYR A 68 20.23 1.99 3.61
C TYR A 68 21.34 0.97 3.34
N THR A 69 22.32 1.30 2.49
CA THR A 69 23.35 0.36 2.04
C THR A 69 24.73 0.97 1.82
N ASP A 70 25.77 0.13 1.73
CA ASP A 70 27.10 0.55 1.30
C ASP A 70 27.07 1.05 -0.15
N GLY A 71 27.21 2.35 -0.30
CA GLY A 71 26.99 3.08 -1.55
C GLY A 71 26.24 4.38 -1.31
N GLU A 72 25.63 4.53 -0.13
CA GLU A 72 24.91 5.74 0.26
C GLU A 72 25.70 6.54 1.31
N GLN A 73 25.70 7.87 1.15
CA GLN A 73 26.48 8.78 2.00
C GLN A 73 25.67 9.45 3.10
N ALA A 74 24.34 9.47 2.98
CA ALA A 74 23.45 10.14 3.91
C ALA A 74 22.17 9.35 4.11
N ALA A 75 21.55 9.53 5.27
CA ALA A 75 20.25 9.01 5.61
C ALA A 75 19.33 10.15 6.08
N GLU A 76 18.03 9.90 6.02
CA GLU A 76 17.00 10.84 6.44
C GLU A 76 16.12 10.19 7.51
N LEU A 77 15.89 10.92 8.60
CA LEU A 77 14.78 10.67 9.50
C LEU A 77 13.59 11.51 9.06
N VAL A 78 12.41 10.91 9.09
CA VAL A 78 11.13 11.60 8.94
C VAL A 78 10.63 11.93 10.34
N VAL A 79 10.22 13.18 10.52
CA VAL A 79 9.67 13.68 11.78
C VAL A 79 8.28 14.25 11.55
N ASP A 80 7.30 13.64 12.21
CA ASP A 80 5.93 14.13 12.30
C ASP A 80 5.77 14.83 13.64
N ALA A 81 5.34 16.09 13.63
CA ALA A 81 5.09 16.91 14.80
C ALA A 81 3.65 17.46 14.76
N ALA A 82 2.68 16.57 14.51
CA ALA A 82 1.29 16.91 14.33
C ALA A 82 0.61 17.30 15.65
N ILE A 83 -0.36 18.22 15.58
CA ILE A 83 -1.29 18.43 16.70
C ILE A 83 -2.40 17.37 16.59
N SER A 84 -2.64 16.67 17.70
CA SER A 84 -3.69 15.67 17.80
C SER A 84 -4.51 15.88 19.07
N TYR A 85 -5.76 15.43 19.05
CA TYR A 85 -6.62 15.38 20.23
C TYR A 85 -6.86 13.97 20.72
N THR A 86 -6.22 12.95 20.12
CA THR A 86 -6.44 11.54 20.46
C THR A 86 -5.16 10.80 20.79
N THR A 87 -4.01 11.30 20.36
CA THR A 87 -2.71 10.64 20.53
C THR A 87 -1.62 11.66 20.79
N GLY A 88 -0.60 11.27 21.57
CA GLY A 88 0.54 12.11 21.86
C GLY A 88 0.59 12.57 23.32
N VAL A 89 1.37 13.62 23.56
CA VAL A 89 1.63 14.17 24.90
C VAL A 89 1.07 15.60 25.00
N PRO A 90 0.52 16.01 26.16
CA PRO A 90 -0.02 17.36 26.31
C PRO A 90 0.98 18.43 25.90
N LEU A 91 0.54 19.30 25.00
CA LEU A 91 1.31 20.46 24.60
C LEU A 91 1.27 21.46 25.77
N CYS A 92 2.44 21.95 26.17
CA CYS A 92 2.57 23.02 27.17
C CYS A 92 1.68 24.23 26.82
N ASP A 93 1.14 24.89 27.85
CA ASP A 93 0.33 26.11 27.68
C ASP A 93 1.22 27.27 27.18
N PHE A 94 1.26 27.44 25.86
CA PHE A 94 2.02 28.51 25.21
C PHE A 94 1.05 29.49 24.55
N ARG A 95 0.95 30.71 25.11
CA ARG A 95 0.06 31.78 24.64
C ARG A 95 0.30 32.22 23.17
N GLY A 96 1.38 31.75 22.53
CA GLY A 96 1.75 32.06 21.15
C GLY A 96 1.11 31.17 20.06
N PHE A 97 0.36 30.11 20.40
CA PHE A 97 -0.29 29.26 19.39
C PHE A 97 -1.44 29.97 18.63
N TYR A 98 -2.08 30.96 19.25
CA TYR A 98 -3.26 31.64 18.70
C TYR A 98 -2.95 32.72 17.64
N SER A 99 -1.68 32.90 17.28
CA SER A 99 -1.24 33.80 16.21
C SER A 99 -0.58 32.96 15.11
N LEU A 100 -1.40 32.42 14.20
CA LEU A 100 -0.98 31.64 13.03
C LEU A 100 -0.31 32.51 11.93
N ASP A 101 0.53 33.46 12.31
CA ASP A 101 1.54 33.99 11.39
C ASP A 101 2.69 32.97 11.36
N SER A 102 2.80 32.23 10.25
CA SER A 102 3.75 31.13 10.03
C SER A 102 5.23 31.48 10.27
N ILE A 103 5.56 32.77 10.34
CA ILE A 103 6.92 33.29 10.56
C ILE A 103 7.28 33.35 12.05
N LYS A 104 6.31 33.42 12.97
CA LYS A 104 6.54 33.58 14.43
C LYS A 104 6.10 32.37 15.27
N ALA A 105 5.52 31.34 14.67
CA ALA A 105 5.15 30.12 15.37
C ALA A 105 6.41 29.45 15.98
N PRO A 106 6.33 28.94 17.23
CA PRO A 106 7.46 28.26 17.86
C PRO A 106 7.80 26.99 17.08
N LYS A 107 9.11 26.75 16.89
CA LYS A 107 9.63 25.57 16.19
C LYS A 107 10.16 24.56 17.19
N LEU A 108 9.96 23.28 16.90
CA LEU A 108 10.55 22.19 17.63
C LEU A 108 12.03 22.09 17.26
N GLU A 109 12.92 22.23 18.24
CA GLU A 109 14.35 22.05 18.08
C GLU A 109 14.69 20.56 18.24
N LEU A 110 15.37 20.00 17.24
CA LEU A 110 15.69 18.59 17.17
C LEU A 110 17.21 18.40 17.16
N THR A 111 17.70 17.49 17.99
CA THR A 111 19.08 17.01 17.97
C THR A 111 19.06 15.49 17.81
N VAL A 112 19.65 14.99 16.73
CA VAL A 112 19.84 13.55 16.50
C VAL A 112 21.17 13.15 17.13
N MET A 113 21.13 12.19 18.03
CA MET A 113 22.27 11.71 18.79
C MET A 113 22.62 10.28 18.39
N SER A 114 23.92 10.00 18.25
CA SER A 114 24.47 8.65 18.19
C SER A 114 25.64 8.55 19.16
N ASN A 115 25.68 7.52 20.01
CA ASN A 115 26.73 7.33 21.04
C ASN A 115 27.04 8.62 21.84
N ASN A 116 25.99 9.33 22.28
CA ASN A 116 26.07 10.62 23.00
C ASN A 116 26.71 11.79 22.24
N SER A 117 26.88 11.67 20.91
CA SER A 117 27.34 12.75 20.04
C SER A 117 26.23 13.23 19.12
N ALA A 118 26.08 14.54 18.97
CA ALA A 118 25.11 15.14 18.05
C ALA A 118 25.58 14.98 16.60
N ILE A 119 24.79 14.30 15.76
CA ILE A 119 25.12 14.04 14.36
C ILE A 119 24.28 14.88 13.39
N ALA A 120 23.16 15.43 13.85
CA ALA A 120 22.34 16.38 13.10
C ALA A 120 21.52 17.27 14.04
N ILE A 121 21.25 18.50 13.61
CA ILE A 121 20.40 19.46 14.31
C ILE A 121 19.40 20.03 13.30
N SER A 122 18.14 20.13 13.68
CA SER A 122 17.09 20.69 12.82
C SER A 122 16.06 21.50 13.62
N ARG A 123 15.28 22.31 12.91
CA ARG A 123 14.14 23.07 13.47
C ARG A 123 12.92 22.87 12.58
N ILE A 124 11.89 22.24 13.12
CA ILE A 124 10.67 21.93 12.37
C ILE A 124 9.46 22.67 12.94
N GLY A 125 8.45 22.91 12.10
CA GLY A 125 7.20 23.51 12.55
C GLY A 125 6.38 22.54 13.40
N ILE A 126 5.60 23.08 14.34
CA ILE A 126 4.51 22.32 14.96
C ILE A 126 3.34 22.25 13.98
N ASP A 127 2.54 21.20 14.08
CA ASP A 127 1.42 20.88 13.21
C ASP A 127 1.86 20.61 11.77
N THR A 128 2.99 19.90 11.65
CA THR A 128 3.56 19.50 10.35
C THR A 128 3.93 18.04 10.36
N THR A 129 3.87 17.40 9.20
CA THR A 129 4.24 15.99 8.99
C THR A 129 5.20 15.86 7.83
N GLY A 130 5.93 14.75 7.77
CA GLY A 130 6.86 14.45 6.69
C GLY A 130 8.13 15.30 6.70
N ASN A 131 8.53 15.90 7.83
CA ASN A 131 9.72 16.75 7.91
C ASN A 131 11.00 15.90 7.83
N GLY A 132 11.92 16.28 6.96
CA GLY A 132 13.20 15.58 6.78
C GLY A 132 14.30 16.09 7.70
N VAL A 133 15.02 15.17 8.36
CA VAL A 133 16.25 15.46 9.10
C VAL A 133 17.37 14.56 8.58
N TRP A 134 18.31 15.16 7.86
CA TRP A 134 19.41 14.45 7.22
C TRP A 134 20.63 14.32 8.13
N PHE A 135 21.33 13.19 8.03
CA PHE A 135 22.59 12.94 8.72
C PHE A 135 23.55 12.09 7.86
N SER A 136 24.85 12.18 8.15
CA SER A 136 25.89 11.45 7.41
C SER A 136 25.91 9.96 7.79
N LEU A 137 26.10 9.08 6.80
CA LEU A 137 26.29 7.64 6.99
C LEU A 137 27.77 7.22 7.06
N GLN A 138 28.71 8.16 7.01
CA GLN A 138 30.15 7.87 6.91
C GLN A 138 30.70 7.16 8.16
N GLU A 139 30.21 7.53 9.34
CA GLU A 139 30.68 6.98 10.63
C GLU A 139 29.99 5.65 10.99
N PHE A 140 28.95 5.26 10.24
CA PHE A 140 28.19 4.05 10.50
C PHE A 140 28.70 2.90 9.64
N GLN A 141 29.16 1.81 10.27
CA GLN A 141 29.52 0.61 9.54
C GLN A 141 28.29 -0.14 9.03
N SER A 142 28.42 -0.83 7.91
CA SER A 142 27.39 -1.74 7.43
C SER A 142 27.26 -2.95 8.34
N GLN A 143 26.03 -3.30 8.73
CA GLN A 143 25.76 -4.47 9.55
C GLN A 143 24.30 -4.91 9.41
N PHE A 144 24.04 -6.18 9.73
CA PHE A 144 22.69 -6.76 9.72
C PHE A 144 21.86 -6.42 10.97
N VAL A 145 22.45 -5.72 11.93
CA VAL A 145 21.79 -5.20 13.13
C VAL A 145 21.57 -3.69 12.96
N ALA A 146 20.39 -3.20 13.35
CA ALA A 146 20.09 -1.78 13.25
C ALA A 146 21.02 -0.94 14.16
N HIS A 147 21.34 0.27 13.70
CA HIS A 147 22.02 1.28 14.50
C HIS A 147 21.00 2.02 15.35
N GLU A 148 21.33 2.23 16.62
CA GLU A 148 20.51 2.98 17.57
C GLU A 148 20.84 4.48 17.50
N LEU A 149 19.78 5.29 17.53
CA LEU A 149 19.81 6.74 17.59
C LEU A 149 18.87 7.21 18.71
N GLU A 150 19.16 8.38 19.28
CA GLU A 150 18.22 9.09 20.15
C GLU A 150 17.91 10.45 19.52
N VAL A 151 16.64 10.74 19.27
CA VAL A 151 16.23 12.09 18.88
C VAL A 151 15.76 12.83 20.12
N GLN A 152 16.45 13.93 20.41
CA GLN A 152 16.09 14.87 21.47
C GLN A 152 15.29 16.00 20.85
N ALA A 153 14.08 16.22 21.34
CA ALA A 153 13.20 17.27 20.86
C ALA A 153 12.82 18.22 21.99
N THR A 154 13.03 19.51 21.78
CA THR A 154 12.71 20.56 22.75
C THR A 154 11.91 21.66 22.08
N LEU A 155 10.84 22.09 22.74
CA LEU A 155 10.06 23.24 22.32
C LEU A 155 10.48 24.46 23.15
N PRO A 156 11.11 25.50 22.56
CA PRO A 156 11.51 26.68 23.30
C PRO A 156 10.33 27.33 24.03
N GLY A 157 10.53 27.66 25.30
CA GLY A 157 9.47 28.18 26.17
C GLY A 157 8.68 27.12 26.93
N CYS A 158 8.96 25.83 26.69
CA CYS A 158 8.39 24.72 27.43
C CYS A 158 9.47 23.98 28.23
N GLN A 159 9.10 23.49 29.42
CA GLN A 159 10.02 22.71 30.27
C GLN A 159 10.20 21.27 29.78
N SER A 160 9.27 20.77 28.96
CA SER A 160 9.28 19.39 28.46
C SER A 160 10.33 19.21 27.38
N SER A 161 11.17 18.18 27.55
CA SER A 161 12.04 17.63 26.51
C SER A 161 11.62 16.20 26.22
N PHE A 162 11.65 15.81 24.95
CA PHE A 162 11.31 14.46 24.51
C PHE A 162 12.57 13.75 24.05
N LYS A 163 12.69 12.48 24.45
CA LYS A 163 13.75 11.58 23.98
C LYS A 163 13.09 10.43 23.26
N ILE A 164 13.41 10.25 21.99
CA ILE A 164 12.75 9.29 21.11
C ILE A 164 13.81 8.32 20.60
N PRO A 165 13.87 7.10 21.16
CA PRO A 165 14.69 6.04 20.61
C PRO A 165 14.26 5.76 19.18
N THR A 166 15.23 5.80 18.26
CA THR A 166 15.01 5.57 16.84
C THR A 166 16.09 4.61 16.36
N ARG A 167 15.77 3.78 15.36
CA ARG A 167 16.74 2.87 14.76
C ARG A 167 16.73 3.00 13.24
N PHE A 168 17.86 2.76 12.60
CA PHE A 168 17.96 2.63 11.16
C PHE A 168 18.92 1.50 10.78
N THR A 169 18.73 0.94 9.59
CA THR A 169 19.56 -0.19 9.13
C THR A 169 20.42 0.26 7.97
N LYS A 170 21.74 0.08 8.08
CA LYS A 170 22.71 0.22 6.97
C LYS A 170 23.28 -1.15 6.68
N LEU A 171 22.83 -1.78 5.59
CA LEU A 171 23.22 -3.12 5.18
C LEU A 171 24.50 -3.10 4.32
N PRO A 172 25.29 -4.18 4.34
CA PRO A 172 26.36 -4.36 3.37
C PRO A 172 25.80 -4.37 1.94
N LYS A 173 26.62 -3.98 0.96
CA LYS A 173 26.26 -4.20 -0.44
C LYS A 173 26.12 -5.70 -0.71
N ARG A 174 25.09 -6.09 -1.48
CA ARG A 174 24.91 -7.48 -1.89
C ARG A 174 26.05 -7.96 -2.79
N THR A 175 26.57 -9.15 -2.52
CA THR A 175 27.61 -9.83 -3.30
C THR A 175 27.15 -11.16 -3.89
N ASP A 176 25.92 -11.58 -3.56
CA ASP A 176 25.33 -12.85 -4.00
C ASP A 176 24.59 -12.75 -5.34
N GLY A 177 24.62 -11.58 -5.99
CA GLY A 177 23.97 -11.31 -7.27
C GLY A 177 22.46 -11.08 -7.19
N GLY A 178 21.87 -11.09 -5.99
CA GLY A 178 20.47 -10.74 -5.76
C GLY A 178 20.25 -9.23 -5.77
N THR A 179 19.00 -8.83 -6.03
CA THR A 179 18.58 -7.42 -6.05
C THR A 179 18.10 -6.88 -4.71
N MET A 180 17.82 -5.59 -4.65
CA MET A 180 17.28 -4.92 -3.48
C MET A 180 16.02 -4.12 -3.84
N SER A 181 15.09 -4.06 -2.90
CA SER A 181 13.94 -3.18 -2.95
C SER A 181 13.73 -2.53 -1.59
N ARG A 182 13.38 -1.25 -1.59
CA ARG A 182 13.22 -0.48 -0.35
C ARG A 182 11.97 0.35 -0.37
N LEU A 183 11.36 0.48 0.80
CA LEU A 183 10.17 1.28 1.02
C LEU A 183 10.56 2.67 1.53
N ASP A 184 10.07 3.71 0.87
CA ASP A 184 10.02 5.07 1.41
C ASP A 184 8.80 5.21 2.33
N ARG A 185 9.02 5.16 3.64
CA ARG A 185 7.99 5.26 4.69
C ARG A 185 7.30 6.62 4.73
N LYS A 186 7.88 7.67 4.13
CA LYS A 186 7.24 8.99 4.02
C LYS A 186 6.11 8.98 2.99
N THR A 187 6.34 8.32 1.86
CA THR A 187 5.44 8.37 0.70
C THR A 187 4.66 7.06 0.47
N GLY A 188 5.13 5.95 1.04
CA GLY A 188 4.70 4.59 0.73
C GLY A 188 5.29 4.03 -0.57
N THR A 189 6.16 4.78 -1.25
CA THR A 189 6.71 4.41 -2.55
C THR A 189 7.72 3.28 -2.42
N LEU A 190 7.63 2.29 -3.30
CA LEU A 190 8.63 1.23 -3.45
C LEU A 190 9.69 1.66 -4.46
N TYR A 191 10.96 1.48 -4.10
CA TYR A 191 12.10 1.64 -5.00
C TYR A 191 12.78 0.31 -5.22
N VAL A 192 13.24 0.07 -6.44
CA VAL A 192 14.07 -1.07 -6.81
C VAL A 192 15.45 -0.59 -7.23
N GLU A 193 16.46 -1.42 -7.01
CA GLU A 193 17.78 -1.16 -7.55
C GLU A 193 17.79 -1.37 -9.07
N ASP A 194 18.21 -0.34 -9.80
CA ASP A 194 18.36 -0.38 -11.25
C ASP A 194 19.83 -0.63 -11.63
N TYR A 195 20.13 -1.88 -11.94
CA TYR A 195 21.44 -2.35 -12.36
C TYR A 195 21.79 -2.03 -13.83
N SER A 196 20.83 -1.51 -14.60
CA SER A 196 21.01 -1.29 -16.04
C SER A 196 21.67 0.04 -16.38
N VAL A 197 21.89 0.90 -15.38
CA VAL A 197 22.45 2.24 -15.52
C VAL A 197 23.63 2.40 -14.56
N GLN A 198 24.67 3.09 -15.02
CA GLN A 198 25.75 3.52 -14.12
C GLN A 198 25.17 4.46 -13.04
N PRO A 199 25.71 4.46 -11.82
CA PRO A 199 25.12 5.19 -10.70
C PRO A 199 24.91 6.67 -11.01
N ALA A 200 23.66 7.12 -10.99
CA ALA A 200 23.32 8.51 -11.31
C ALA A 200 22.24 9.11 -10.41
N PHE A 201 21.84 8.43 -9.32
CA PHE A 201 20.90 9.05 -8.38
C PHE A 201 21.62 10.10 -7.53
N GLN A 202 21.54 11.36 -7.97
CA GLN A 202 21.87 12.51 -7.16
C GLN A 202 20.60 12.99 -6.46
N VAL A 203 20.57 12.86 -5.13
CA VAL A 203 19.67 13.70 -4.33
C VAL A 203 20.23 15.11 -4.41
N GLN A 204 19.75 15.92 -5.36
CA GLN A 204 20.08 17.35 -5.34
C GLN A 204 19.34 17.99 -4.17
N GLN A 205 20.07 18.36 -3.11
CA GLN A 205 19.55 19.17 -2.01
C GLN A 205 20.57 20.23 -1.55
N PRO A 206 20.11 21.38 -1.02
CA PRO A 206 20.99 22.45 -0.57
C PRO A 206 21.92 21.98 0.55
N GLY A 207 23.23 22.14 0.36
CA GLY A 207 24.24 21.98 1.42
C GLY A 207 24.79 20.56 1.64
N VAL A 208 24.30 19.53 0.93
CA VAL A 208 24.88 18.18 0.99
C VAL A 208 25.05 17.62 -0.42
N SER A 209 26.30 17.51 -0.89
CA SER A 209 26.64 16.78 -2.12
C SER A 209 26.71 15.28 -1.83
N ALA A 210 25.58 14.65 -1.48
CA ALA A 210 25.53 13.22 -1.26
C ALA A 210 25.31 12.50 -2.60
N VAL A 211 26.33 11.76 -3.05
CA VAL A 211 26.23 10.91 -4.24
C VAL A 211 25.88 9.50 -3.78
N SER A 212 24.72 8.97 -4.21
CA SER A 212 24.44 7.54 -4.10
C SER A 212 25.16 6.81 -5.23
N GLN A 213 25.96 5.81 -4.90
CA GLN A 213 26.52 4.86 -5.86
C GLN A 213 25.52 3.76 -6.26
N ILE A 214 24.28 3.84 -5.78
CA ILE A 214 23.18 2.94 -6.11
C ILE A 214 22.11 3.74 -6.83
N ASN A 215 21.67 3.23 -7.98
CA ASN A 215 20.58 3.82 -8.72
C ASN A 215 19.25 3.24 -8.24
N TRP A 216 18.50 4.04 -7.49
CA TRP A 216 17.15 3.67 -7.06
C TRP A 216 16.14 4.16 -8.08
N LYS A 217 15.32 3.26 -8.60
CA LYS A 217 14.20 3.59 -9.49
C LYS A 217 12.87 3.35 -8.77
N PRO A 218 11.97 4.33 -8.70
CA PRO A 218 10.62 4.09 -8.17
C PRO A 218 9.89 3.09 -9.06
N ILE A 219 9.09 2.21 -8.46
CA ILE A 219 8.22 1.28 -9.17
C ILE A 219 6.80 1.41 -8.63
N LEU A 220 5.82 1.46 -9.54
CA LEU A 220 4.41 1.27 -9.24
C LEU A 220 4.08 -0.15 -9.71
N PRO A 221 4.09 -1.16 -8.83
CA PRO A 221 3.84 -2.53 -9.24
C PRO A 221 2.40 -2.65 -9.71
N TYR A 222 2.19 -3.15 -10.93
CA TYR A 222 0.88 -3.59 -11.39
C TYR A 222 1.02 -5.04 -11.86
N SER A 223 0.35 -5.93 -11.16
CA SER A 223 0.33 -7.36 -11.34
C SER A 223 -1.09 -7.93 -11.30
N TYR A 224 -1.19 -9.23 -11.48
CA TYR A 224 -2.27 -10.07 -11.00
C TYR A 224 -1.74 -11.07 -9.97
N TYR A 225 -2.62 -11.61 -9.14
CA TYR A 225 -2.43 -12.93 -8.55
C TYR A 225 -2.58 -13.97 -9.66
N VAL A 226 -1.55 -14.78 -9.91
CA VAL A 226 -1.44 -15.67 -11.07
C VAL A 226 -1.50 -17.12 -10.63
N ASP A 227 -2.47 -17.87 -11.15
CA ASP A 227 -2.65 -19.29 -10.85
C ASP A 227 -1.44 -20.13 -11.33
N TRP A 228 -0.71 -20.71 -10.38
CA TRP A 228 0.37 -21.63 -10.69
C TRP A 228 -0.13 -22.96 -11.26
N GLY A 229 -1.08 -23.59 -10.56
CA GLY A 229 -1.48 -24.98 -10.79
C GLY A 229 -2.12 -25.21 -12.16
N ASN A 230 -2.98 -24.29 -12.61
CA ASN A 230 -3.74 -24.47 -13.84
C ASN A 230 -3.19 -23.68 -15.03
N TRP A 231 -2.29 -22.72 -14.81
CA TRP A 231 -1.81 -21.84 -15.87
C TRP A 231 -0.29 -21.73 -15.93
N LEU A 232 0.35 -21.14 -14.91
CA LEU A 232 1.76 -20.77 -14.99
C LEU A 232 2.70 -21.99 -15.07
N SER A 233 2.37 -23.09 -14.39
CA SER A 233 3.17 -24.32 -14.37
C SER A 233 3.15 -25.12 -15.68
N ASN A 234 2.19 -24.85 -16.58
CA ASN A 234 2.03 -25.58 -17.83
C ASN A 234 3.16 -25.28 -18.84
N SER A 235 3.72 -24.07 -18.81
CA SER A 235 4.81 -23.67 -19.72
C SER A 235 5.49 -22.39 -19.26
N THR A 236 6.81 -22.32 -19.36
CA THR A 236 7.57 -21.09 -19.13
C THR A 236 7.22 -19.97 -20.12
N ALA A 237 6.69 -20.29 -21.30
CA ALA A 237 6.20 -19.28 -22.25
C ALA A 237 5.01 -18.48 -21.72
N ARG A 238 4.33 -18.94 -20.66
CA ARG A 238 3.27 -18.17 -19.98
C ARG A 238 3.84 -16.94 -19.27
N VAL A 239 5.11 -16.96 -18.85
CA VAL A 239 5.77 -15.79 -18.26
C VAL A 239 5.93 -14.69 -19.33
N ASP A 240 6.34 -15.07 -20.53
CA ASP A 240 6.42 -14.18 -21.69
C ASP A 240 5.07 -13.60 -22.08
N GLU A 241 4.05 -14.46 -22.16
CA GLU A 241 2.69 -14.05 -22.45
C GLU A 241 2.20 -13.03 -21.43
N PHE A 242 2.36 -13.31 -20.14
CA PHE A 242 1.99 -12.37 -19.07
C PHE A 242 2.72 -11.04 -19.20
N LYS A 243 4.04 -11.08 -19.41
CA LYS A 243 4.86 -9.88 -19.59
C LYS A 243 4.42 -9.05 -20.80
N SER A 244 3.97 -9.70 -21.87
CA SER A 244 3.56 -9.04 -23.12
C SER A 244 2.34 -8.12 -22.98
N TYR A 245 1.50 -8.33 -21.95
CA TYR A 245 0.38 -7.43 -21.65
C TYR A 245 0.83 -6.09 -21.06
N GLY A 246 2.08 -5.95 -20.59
CA GLY A 246 2.61 -4.69 -20.04
C GLY A 246 2.82 -4.68 -18.53
N PHE A 247 2.51 -5.78 -17.83
CA PHE A 247 2.75 -5.89 -16.40
C PHE A 247 4.24 -5.83 -16.05
N ASN A 248 4.55 -5.20 -14.92
CA ASN A 248 5.93 -5.01 -14.45
C ASN A 248 6.27 -5.90 -13.24
N ALA A 249 5.26 -6.52 -12.63
CA ALA A 249 5.40 -7.51 -11.56
C ALA A 249 4.45 -8.70 -11.79
N ILE A 250 4.76 -9.85 -11.20
CA ILE A 250 3.95 -11.08 -11.18
C ILE A 250 3.84 -11.61 -9.75
N HIS A 251 2.62 -11.86 -9.27
CA HIS A 251 2.35 -12.45 -7.96
C HIS A 251 1.91 -13.89 -8.17
N VAL A 252 2.72 -14.86 -7.76
CA VAL A 252 2.47 -16.27 -8.06
C VAL A 252 1.67 -16.92 -6.94
N ILE A 253 0.46 -17.42 -7.21
CA ILE A 253 -0.33 -18.17 -6.22
C ILE A 253 0.24 -19.59 -6.11
N PRO A 254 0.75 -20.04 -4.95
CA PRO A 254 1.18 -21.42 -4.77
C PRO A 254 0.00 -22.41 -4.84
N PRO A 255 0.15 -23.61 -5.42
CA PRO A 255 -0.90 -24.62 -5.52
C PRO A 255 -1.25 -25.31 -4.18
N GLY A 256 -0.68 -24.86 -3.05
CA GLY A 256 -0.92 -25.41 -1.71
C GLY A 256 0.07 -26.50 -1.26
N GLY A 257 -0.11 -26.97 -0.02
CA GLY A 257 0.69 -28.03 0.59
C GLY A 257 2.02 -27.57 1.23
N PRO A 258 2.74 -28.49 1.91
CA PRO A 258 3.98 -28.17 2.63
C PRO A 258 5.18 -27.90 1.71
N GLN A 259 5.09 -28.37 0.46
CA GLN A 259 6.08 -28.15 -0.60
C GLN A 259 5.32 -27.52 -1.77
N PRO A 260 5.21 -26.17 -1.81
CA PRO A 260 4.24 -25.50 -2.67
C PRO A 260 4.56 -25.69 -4.15
N PHE A 261 5.82 -25.87 -4.55
CA PHE A 261 6.17 -25.91 -5.96
C PHE A 261 7.01 -27.14 -6.32
N ASN A 262 6.84 -27.64 -7.55
CA ASN A 262 7.88 -28.45 -8.17
C ASN A 262 9.11 -27.56 -8.41
N LEU A 263 10.20 -27.86 -7.69
CA LEU A 263 11.38 -26.98 -7.66
C LEU A 263 12.03 -26.76 -9.03
N THR A 264 11.99 -27.77 -9.91
CA THR A 264 12.59 -27.65 -11.26
C THR A 264 11.78 -26.69 -12.13
N GLN A 265 10.45 -26.84 -12.13
CA GLN A 265 9.56 -25.94 -12.87
C GLN A 265 9.62 -24.52 -12.30
N PHE A 266 9.67 -24.40 -10.97
CA PHE A 266 9.79 -23.10 -10.31
C PHE A 266 11.11 -22.40 -10.61
N ASP A 267 12.23 -23.11 -10.68
CA ASP A 267 13.50 -22.52 -11.10
C ASP A 267 13.50 -22.06 -12.55
N ALA A 268 12.83 -22.81 -13.44
CA ALA A 268 12.67 -22.41 -14.83
C ALA A 268 11.83 -21.12 -14.92
N PHE A 269 10.76 -21.03 -14.14
CA PHE A 269 9.96 -19.80 -13.98
C PHE A 269 10.80 -18.62 -13.48
N MET A 270 11.52 -18.79 -12.36
CA MET A 270 12.35 -17.72 -11.78
C MET A 270 13.46 -17.27 -12.73
N THR A 271 14.07 -18.21 -13.45
CA THR A 271 15.10 -17.89 -14.46
C THR A 271 14.49 -17.07 -15.59
N ARG A 272 13.29 -17.43 -16.07
CA ARG A 272 12.61 -16.63 -17.11
C ARG A 272 12.21 -15.24 -16.60
N ALA A 273 11.74 -15.12 -15.36
CA ALA A 273 11.45 -13.84 -14.74
C ALA A 273 12.71 -12.95 -14.65
N ASP A 274 13.86 -13.53 -14.26
CA ASP A 274 15.17 -12.85 -14.22
C ASP A 274 15.59 -12.34 -15.61
N GLU A 275 15.41 -13.13 -16.66
CA GLU A 275 15.71 -12.73 -18.05
C GLU A 275 14.80 -11.60 -18.55
N LEU A 276 13.51 -11.64 -18.19
CA LEU A 276 12.50 -10.66 -18.61
C LEU A 276 12.50 -9.39 -17.75
N LYS A 277 13.29 -9.35 -16.67
CA LYS A 277 13.24 -8.30 -15.64
C LYS A 277 11.80 -8.09 -15.13
N LEU A 278 11.09 -9.20 -14.94
CA LEU A 278 9.73 -9.21 -14.42
C LEU A 278 9.80 -9.45 -12.91
N TRP A 279 9.46 -8.43 -12.14
CA TRP A 279 9.49 -8.50 -10.68
C TRP A 279 8.52 -9.57 -10.15
N VAL A 280 8.91 -10.30 -9.11
CA VAL A 280 8.16 -11.40 -8.51
C VAL A 280 7.78 -11.04 -7.09
N ILE A 281 6.49 -11.09 -6.79
CA ILE A 281 5.95 -11.08 -5.43
C ILE A 281 5.82 -12.53 -5.01
N TYR A 282 6.68 -12.98 -4.08
CA TYR A 282 6.74 -14.40 -3.70
C TYR A 282 5.77 -14.70 -2.57
N ASP A 283 4.75 -15.50 -2.89
CA ASP A 283 3.63 -15.79 -2.01
C ASP A 283 3.83 -17.07 -1.19
N MET A 284 3.74 -16.91 0.14
CA MET A 284 3.89 -17.97 1.13
C MET A 284 2.57 -18.24 1.88
N ARG A 285 1.40 -17.86 1.35
CA ARG A 285 0.10 -17.88 2.05
C ARG A 285 -0.26 -19.20 2.73
N HIS A 286 0.28 -20.32 2.26
CA HIS A 286 0.01 -21.66 2.82
C HIS A 286 1.08 -22.16 3.80
N THR A 287 2.24 -21.52 3.86
CA THR A 287 3.43 -22.02 4.56
C THR A 287 4.04 -21.04 5.55
N TYR A 288 3.60 -19.78 5.56
CA TYR A 288 4.25 -18.71 6.31
C TYR A 288 4.25 -18.93 7.84
N THR A 289 3.28 -19.69 8.37
CA THR A 289 3.21 -20.06 9.79
C THR A 289 4.25 -21.11 10.20
N ASN A 290 4.79 -21.88 9.24
CA ASN A 290 5.85 -22.85 9.48
C ASN A 290 7.21 -22.18 9.23
N LEU A 291 7.82 -21.68 10.30
CA LEU A 291 9.09 -20.94 10.21
C LEU A 291 10.25 -21.75 9.61
N SER A 292 10.23 -23.08 9.69
CA SER A 292 11.22 -23.94 9.02
C SER A 292 11.02 -23.93 7.51
N SER A 293 9.79 -24.13 7.03
CA SER A 293 9.46 -24.06 5.60
C SER A 293 9.73 -22.65 5.04
N LEU A 294 9.31 -21.61 5.76
CA LEU A 294 9.62 -20.22 5.40
C LEU A 294 11.13 -19.98 5.29
N THR A 295 11.92 -20.50 6.24
CA THR A 295 13.39 -20.37 6.20
C THR A 295 13.99 -21.01 4.95
N GLU A 296 13.53 -22.21 4.59
CA GLU A 296 13.99 -22.93 3.40
C GLU A 296 13.69 -22.13 2.12
N GLN A 297 12.44 -21.66 1.98
CA GLN A 297 11.98 -20.91 0.82
C GLN A 297 12.73 -19.59 0.66
N VAL A 298 12.88 -18.80 1.73
CA VAL A 298 13.60 -17.51 1.67
C VAL A 298 15.07 -17.72 1.34
N ASN A 299 15.77 -18.67 1.97
CA ASN A 299 17.19 -18.91 1.68
C ASN A 299 17.44 -19.37 0.25
N ARG A 300 16.50 -20.11 -0.34
CA ARG A 300 16.58 -20.57 -1.72
C ARG A 300 16.43 -19.44 -2.74
N LEU A 301 15.63 -18.43 -2.43
CA LEU A 301 15.18 -17.42 -3.39
C LEU A 301 15.75 -16.02 -3.17
N LYS A 302 16.25 -15.70 -1.97
CA LYS A 302 16.70 -14.34 -1.65
C LYS A 302 17.80 -13.79 -2.56
N SER A 303 18.62 -14.65 -3.16
CA SER A 303 19.67 -14.28 -4.11
C SER A 303 19.19 -14.15 -5.57
N ARG A 304 17.90 -14.41 -5.85
CA ARG A 304 17.31 -14.21 -7.17
C ARG A 304 17.20 -12.72 -7.51
N LYS A 305 17.27 -12.41 -8.81
CA LYS A 305 17.30 -11.01 -9.27
C LYS A 305 15.91 -10.38 -9.33
N SER A 306 14.88 -11.19 -9.48
CA SER A 306 13.54 -10.68 -9.72
C SER A 306 12.66 -10.59 -8.47
N ILE A 307 13.12 -11.00 -7.28
CA ILE A 307 12.25 -10.89 -6.10
C ILE A 307 12.07 -9.41 -5.74
N LEU A 308 10.81 -8.96 -5.73
CA LEU A 308 10.41 -7.60 -5.39
C LEU A 308 10.05 -7.48 -3.92
N SER A 309 9.24 -8.40 -3.43
CA SER A 309 8.76 -8.45 -2.06
C SER A 309 8.41 -9.88 -1.66
N TRP A 310 8.37 -10.11 -0.35
CA TRP A 310 7.82 -11.33 0.23
C TRP A 310 6.34 -11.09 0.55
N TYR A 311 5.48 -12.06 0.26
CA TYR A 311 4.07 -12.03 0.62
C TYR A 311 3.76 -13.16 1.59
N THR A 312 3.34 -12.82 2.81
CA THR A 312 3.20 -13.79 3.90
C THR A 312 1.81 -14.42 3.93
N ALA A 313 0.77 -13.60 3.98
CA ALA A 313 -0.56 -14.07 4.31
C ALA A 313 -1.63 -13.49 3.39
N ASP A 314 -2.62 -14.35 3.14
CA ASP A 314 -3.80 -14.09 2.34
C ASP A 314 -5.01 -14.10 3.27
N GLU A 315 -5.55 -12.92 3.58
CA GLU A 315 -6.69 -12.74 4.47
C GLU A 315 -6.52 -13.49 5.83
N PRO A 316 -5.40 -13.28 6.56
CA PRO A 316 -5.17 -13.94 7.85
C PRO A 316 -6.21 -13.53 8.90
N ASP A 317 -6.78 -12.33 8.74
CA ASP A 317 -7.87 -11.76 9.51
C ASP A 317 -9.21 -12.46 9.24
N GLY A 318 -9.54 -12.69 7.97
CA GLY A 318 -10.73 -13.43 7.55
C GLY A 318 -10.71 -14.85 8.12
N ASN A 319 -9.58 -15.55 7.92
CA ASN A 319 -9.37 -16.91 8.38
C ASN A 319 -9.23 -17.05 9.91
N SER A 320 -9.06 -15.94 10.64
CA SER A 320 -8.76 -15.93 12.08
C SER A 320 -7.51 -16.76 12.40
N GLU A 321 -6.47 -16.60 11.59
CA GLU A 321 -5.17 -17.22 11.83
C GLU A 321 -4.53 -16.66 13.12
N PRO A 322 -3.60 -17.38 13.77
CA PRO A 322 -3.03 -16.94 15.06
C PRO A 322 -2.47 -15.51 15.01
N LEU A 323 -2.87 -14.66 15.96
CA LEU A 323 -2.58 -13.22 15.98
C LEU A 323 -1.09 -12.84 15.91
N ASN A 324 -0.18 -13.74 16.30
CA ASN A 324 1.26 -13.51 16.24
C ASN A 324 1.92 -14.06 14.97
N ALA A 325 1.21 -14.80 14.11
CA ALA A 325 1.79 -15.54 13.00
C ALA A 325 2.44 -14.62 11.96
N THR A 326 1.77 -13.54 11.59
CA THR A 326 2.30 -12.57 10.60
C THR A 326 3.59 -11.93 11.13
N ARG A 327 3.61 -11.53 12.41
CA ARG A 327 4.80 -10.96 13.07
C ARG A 327 5.97 -11.93 13.11
N LEU A 328 5.74 -13.18 13.50
CA LEU A 328 6.80 -14.19 13.57
C LEU A 328 7.41 -14.48 12.18
N ALA A 329 6.57 -14.56 11.15
CA ALA A 329 7.03 -14.70 9.77
C ALA A 329 7.86 -13.48 9.32
N TYR A 330 7.36 -12.26 9.58
CA TYR A 330 8.05 -11.01 9.27
C TYR A 330 9.42 -10.89 9.93
N GLU A 331 9.52 -11.16 11.23
CA GLU A 331 10.77 -11.15 11.98
C GLU A 331 11.76 -12.16 11.39
N ARG A 332 11.27 -13.36 11.02
CA ARG A 332 12.11 -14.39 10.43
C ARG A 332 12.58 -14.03 9.02
N ILE A 333 11.72 -13.46 8.18
CA ILE A 333 12.11 -12.98 6.84
C ILE A 333 13.18 -11.90 6.97
N ASN A 334 12.99 -10.91 7.84
CA ASN A 334 13.96 -9.82 8.04
C ASN A 334 15.32 -10.31 8.57
N GLN A 335 15.36 -11.39 9.35
CA GLN A 335 16.63 -12.01 9.74
C GLN A 335 17.36 -12.68 8.56
N LEU A 336 16.62 -13.16 7.55
CA LEU A 336 17.15 -13.93 6.44
C LEU A 336 17.46 -13.09 5.20
N ASP A 337 16.61 -12.12 4.89
CA ASP A 337 16.68 -11.21 3.74
C ASP A 337 16.10 -9.82 4.12
N PRO A 338 16.86 -8.99 4.87
CA PRO A 338 16.41 -7.65 5.26
C PRO A 338 16.37 -6.66 4.08
N TYR A 339 16.74 -7.09 2.86
CA TYR A 339 16.88 -6.24 1.67
C TYR A 339 15.56 -5.96 0.94
N ARG A 340 14.42 -6.45 1.44
CA ARG A 340 13.13 -6.40 0.77
C ARG A 340 11.98 -6.24 1.75
N PRO A 341 10.90 -5.53 1.36
CA PRO A 341 9.72 -5.41 2.20
C PRO A 341 8.86 -6.68 2.20
N VAL A 342 8.03 -6.78 3.23
CA VAL A 342 7.02 -7.84 3.38
C VAL A 342 5.61 -7.28 3.20
N SER A 343 4.77 -8.02 2.50
CA SER A 343 3.38 -7.66 2.18
C SER A 343 2.39 -8.74 2.63
N LEU A 344 1.15 -8.33 2.86
CA LEU A 344 -0.02 -9.20 3.08
C LEU A 344 -1.29 -8.49 2.63
N VAL A 345 -2.37 -9.23 2.39
CA VAL A 345 -3.70 -8.67 2.14
C VAL A 345 -4.62 -8.89 3.34
N LEU A 346 -5.52 -7.95 3.57
CA LEU A 346 -6.60 -8.01 4.56
C LEU A 346 -7.95 -7.86 3.86
N ASN A 347 -8.93 -8.66 4.29
CA ASN A 347 -10.32 -8.55 3.85
C ASN A 347 -11.23 -7.88 4.90
N CYS A 348 -10.93 -8.07 6.18
CA CYS A 348 -11.77 -7.58 7.25
C CYS A 348 -11.60 -6.07 7.45
N ASN A 349 -12.69 -5.40 7.80
CA ASN A 349 -12.67 -3.96 8.02
C ASN A 349 -11.81 -3.62 9.23
N ASN A 350 -12.18 -4.15 10.39
CA ASN A 350 -11.55 -3.80 11.66
C ASN A 350 -11.47 -5.01 12.61
N PHE A 351 -10.86 -6.10 12.18
CA PHE A 351 -10.71 -7.31 13.00
C PHE A 351 -9.23 -7.58 13.29
N TYR A 352 -8.80 -7.32 14.53
CA TYR A 352 -7.41 -7.44 14.99
C TYR A 352 -6.38 -6.79 14.05
N PHE A 353 -6.75 -5.61 13.51
CA PHE A 353 -5.95 -4.90 12.52
C PHE A 353 -4.50 -4.72 12.98
N LYS A 354 -4.28 -4.31 14.24
CA LYS A 354 -2.95 -4.08 14.79
C LYS A 354 -2.08 -5.35 14.75
N GLU A 355 -2.63 -6.46 15.19
CA GLU A 355 -1.95 -7.75 15.30
C GLU A 355 -1.61 -8.28 13.91
N TYR A 356 -2.58 -8.36 13.01
CA TYR A 356 -2.35 -8.92 11.67
C TYR A 356 -1.37 -8.08 10.85
N THR A 357 -1.47 -6.76 10.92
CA THR A 357 -0.57 -5.85 10.18
C THR A 357 0.81 -5.71 10.81
N SER A 358 1.04 -6.17 12.05
CA SER A 358 2.34 -6.07 12.70
C SER A 358 3.46 -6.80 11.94
N GLY A 359 3.11 -7.76 11.09
CA GLY A 359 4.00 -8.53 10.23
C GLY A 359 4.14 -8.05 8.77
N ALA A 360 3.91 -6.77 8.48
CA ALA A 360 4.01 -6.24 7.12
C ALA A 360 4.59 -4.82 7.04
N ASP A 361 5.29 -4.52 5.94
CA ASP A 361 5.64 -3.17 5.51
C ASP A 361 4.56 -2.58 4.59
N ILE A 362 3.86 -3.46 3.86
CA ILE A 362 2.84 -3.13 2.86
C ILE A 362 1.56 -3.87 3.21
N ILE A 363 0.46 -3.14 3.39
CA ILE A 363 -0.89 -3.69 3.59
C ILE A 363 -1.65 -3.56 2.28
N MET A 364 -2.25 -4.66 1.83
CA MET A 364 -3.13 -4.67 0.67
C MET A 364 -4.59 -4.77 1.14
N GLU A 365 -5.51 -4.08 0.47
CA GLU A 365 -6.96 -4.27 0.64
C GLU A 365 -7.58 -4.90 -0.61
N ASP A 366 -8.56 -5.78 -0.41
CA ASP A 366 -9.26 -6.54 -1.44
C ASP A 366 -10.78 -6.27 -1.48
N VAL A 367 -11.16 -4.99 -1.44
CA VAL A 367 -12.56 -4.59 -1.63
C VAL A 367 -13.03 -4.87 -3.06
N TYR A 368 -14.01 -5.77 -3.20
CA TYR A 368 -14.62 -6.18 -4.48
C TYR A 368 -16.11 -5.80 -4.56
N PRO A 369 -16.44 -4.55 -4.94
CA PRO A 369 -17.80 -4.02 -4.85
C PRO A 369 -18.69 -4.37 -6.06
N VAL A 370 -18.14 -4.92 -7.15
CA VAL A 370 -18.90 -5.06 -8.41
C VAL A 370 -19.74 -6.34 -8.41
N ALA A 371 -21.04 -6.18 -8.64
CA ALA A 371 -21.99 -7.27 -8.82
C ALA A 371 -22.12 -8.24 -7.63
N THR A 372 -21.95 -7.71 -6.42
CA THR A 372 -22.19 -8.39 -5.14
C THR A 372 -23.39 -7.79 -4.40
N ASN A 373 -23.92 -8.53 -3.42
CA ASN A 373 -24.92 -8.03 -2.48
C ASN A 373 -24.27 -7.89 -1.09
N LEU A 374 -24.13 -6.65 -0.63
CA LEU A 374 -23.42 -6.33 0.62
C LEU A 374 -24.26 -6.58 1.88
N THR A 375 -25.58 -6.76 1.75
CA THR A 375 -26.47 -6.97 2.91
C THR A 375 -26.94 -8.41 3.05
N PHE A 376 -26.72 -9.25 2.04
CA PHE A 376 -27.14 -10.65 2.06
C PHE A 376 -26.20 -11.55 1.25
N SER A 377 -25.68 -12.59 1.91
CA SER A 377 -24.81 -13.60 1.32
C SER A 377 -25.62 -14.63 0.55
N THR A 378 -25.51 -14.62 -0.77
CA THR A 378 -26.11 -15.66 -1.62
C THR A 378 -25.41 -17.02 -1.49
N GLN A 379 -24.14 -17.00 -1.08
CA GLN A 379 -23.33 -18.20 -0.86
C GLN A 379 -23.76 -18.94 0.41
N TRP A 380 -23.98 -18.21 1.50
CA TRP A 380 -24.26 -18.79 2.81
C TRP A 380 -25.72 -18.69 3.25
N ASN A 381 -26.55 -17.97 2.49
CA ASN A 381 -27.95 -17.70 2.78
C ASN A 381 -28.13 -17.01 4.15
N THR A 382 -27.33 -15.98 4.41
CA THR A 382 -27.29 -15.21 5.65
C THR A 382 -27.31 -13.71 5.39
N THR A 383 -27.95 -12.95 6.28
CA THR A 383 -27.79 -11.49 6.31
C THR A 383 -26.36 -11.14 6.70
N CYS A 384 -25.79 -10.13 6.05
CA CYS A 384 -24.49 -9.58 6.41
C CYS A 384 -24.67 -8.27 7.18
N ASN A 385 -24.02 -8.17 8.34
CA ASN A 385 -23.97 -6.98 9.18
C ASN A 385 -22.72 -7.03 10.08
N SER A 386 -22.66 -6.16 11.10
CA SER A 386 -21.51 -6.08 12.00
C SER A 386 -21.32 -7.30 12.91
N THR A 387 -22.26 -8.24 13.00
CA THR A 387 -22.18 -9.41 13.91
C THR A 387 -22.48 -10.75 13.23
N TYR A 388 -22.77 -10.76 11.93
CA TYR A 388 -23.20 -11.96 11.22
C TYR A 388 -22.95 -11.89 9.72
N GLY A 389 -22.76 -13.05 9.11
CA GLY A 389 -22.65 -13.23 7.67
C GLY A 389 -21.25 -13.00 7.11
N ASP A 390 -21.06 -13.48 5.88
CA ASP A 390 -19.91 -13.19 5.02
C ASP A 390 -20.42 -12.92 3.59
N CYS A 391 -20.19 -11.70 3.11
CA CYS A 391 -20.61 -11.22 1.80
C CYS A 391 -19.42 -10.93 0.87
N GLY A 392 -18.20 -11.36 1.22
CA GLY A 392 -16.97 -11.12 0.48
C GLY A 392 -16.36 -9.71 0.65
N CYS A 393 -17.12 -8.76 1.22
CA CYS A 393 -16.66 -7.41 1.53
C CYS A 393 -17.16 -7.03 2.93
N ASP A 394 -16.27 -7.14 3.92
CA ASP A 394 -16.62 -6.95 5.32
C ASP A 394 -17.00 -5.50 5.65
N ASP A 395 -18.18 -5.30 6.28
CA ASP A 395 -18.75 -4.00 6.65
C ASP A 395 -18.76 -2.95 5.51
N CYS A 396 -18.83 -3.40 4.27
CA CYS A 396 -19.01 -2.57 3.09
C CYS A 396 -20.47 -2.11 3.00
N THR A 397 -20.70 -0.84 2.66
CA THR A 397 -22.03 -0.20 2.77
C THR A 397 -22.39 0.67 1.57
N ALA A 398 -21.55 0.73 0.54
CA ALA A 398 -21.86 1.51 -0.65
C ALA A 398 -23.17 1.03 -1.29
N PRO A 399 -23.98 1.95 -1.83
CA PRO A 399 -25.18 1.55 -2.56
C PRO A 399 -24.81 0.72 -3.80
N ALA A 400 -25.74 -0.12 -4.25
CA ALA A 400 -25.58 -0.84 -5.50
C ALA A 400 -25.29 0.14 -6.65
N GLY A 401 -24.33 -0.21 -7.51
CA GLY A 401 -23.86 0.69 -8.56
C GLY A 401 -22.80 1.69 -8.11
N SER A 402 -22.25 1.58 -6.89
CA SER A 402 -21.15 2.41 -6.40
C SER A 402 -19.93 1.59 -6.00
N ILE A 403 -18.73 2.12 -6.29
CA ILE A 403 -17.45 1.57 -5.83
C ILE A 403 -16.84 2.35 -4.64
N ALA A 404 -17.66 3.12 -3.92
CA ALA A 404 -17.21 4.02 -2.85
C ALA A 404 -16.52 3.29 -1.67
N ASP A 405 -16.83 2.01 -1.44
CA ASP A 405 -16.24 1.23 -0.35
C ASP A 405 -14.70 1.08 -0.50
N ILE A 406 -14.16 1.14 -1.71
CA ILE A 406 -12.71 1.16 -1.95
C ILE A 406 -12.06 2.35 -1.24
N ARG A 407 -12.64 3.54 -1.43
CA ARG A 407 -12.16 4.77 -0.79
C ARG A 407 -12.34 4.70 0.72
N SER A 408 -13.51 4.25 1.17
CA SER A 408 -13.81 4.11 2.59
C SER A 408 -12.79 3.21 3.27
N ARG A 409 -12.49 2.04 2.68
CA ARG A 409 -11.53 1.09 3.23
C ARG A 409 -10.13 1.66 3.32
N ILE A 410 -9.60 2.23 2.23
CA ILE A 410 -8.26 2.85 2.26
C ILE A 410 -8.18 3.96 3.32
N SER A 411 -9.24 4.76 3.47
CA SER A 411 -9.30 5.83 4.47
C SER A 411 -9.33 5.27 5.90
N GLN A 412 -10.09 4.20 6.14
CA GLN A 412 -10.15 3.49 7.41
C GLN A 412 -8.79 2.89 7.77
N LEU A 413 -8.10 2.21 6.84
CA LEU A 413 -6.76 1.66 7.10
C LEU A 413 -5.76 2.77 7.48
N LYS A 414 -5.82 3.96 6.87
CA LYS A 414 -5.01 5.11 7.28
C LYS A 414 -5.38 5.61 8.67
N GLN A 415 -6.68 5.70 8.96
CA GLN A 415 -7.19 6.13 10.27
C GLN A 415 -6.74 5.17 11.37
N TYR A 416 -6.79 3.87 11.14
CA TYR A 416 -6.33 2.83 12.05
C TYR A 416 -4.84 2.94 12.37
N GLN A 417 -4.00 3.14 11.36
CA GLN A 417 -2.58 3.43 11.57
C GLN A 417 -2.36 4.74 12.36
N SER A 418 -3.22 5.75 12.14
CA SER A 418 -3.17 7.00 12.91
C SER A 418 -3.50 6.77 14.39
N TRP A 419 -4.57 6.03 14.69
CA TRP A 419 -5.02 5.71 16.05
C TRP A 419 -3.99 4.93 16.85
N LEU A 420 -3.27 4.00 16.20
CA LEU A 420 -2.24 3.19 16.85
C LEU A 420 -0.96 3.99 17.18
N GLY A 421 -0.81 5.19 16.61
CA GLY A 421 0.18 6.15 17.07
C GLY A 421 1.63 5.73 16.82
N HIS A 422 2.54 6.39 17.55
CA HIS A 422 3.96 6.03 17.58
C HIS A 422 4.22 4.56 17.99
N SER A 423 3.35 3.98 18.83
CA SER A 423 3.50 2.61 19.33
C SER A 423 3.35 1.52 18.26
N TYR A 424 2.77 1.88 17.11
CA TYR A 424 2.59 0.99 15.96
C TYR A 424 3.88 0.82 15.13
N GLY A 425 4.81 1.77 15.26
CA GLY A 425 5.97 1.90 14.39
C GLY A 425 5.70 2.84 13.20
N PRO A 426 6.58 2.79 12.17
CA PRO A 426 6.45 3.62 10.99
C PRO A 426 5.16 3.32 10.19
N PRO A 427 4.64 4.31 9.43
CA PRO A 427 3.51 4.08 8.53
C PRO A 427 3.80 2.95 7.52
N LYS A 428 2.82 2.09 7.31
CA LYS A 428 2.84 1.02 6.31
C LYS A 428 2.25 1.53 5.01
N ALA A 429 2.84 1.11 3.89
CA ALA A 429 2.31 1.45 2.57
C ALA A 429 1.02 0.71 2.31
N LEU A 430 0.12 1.34 1.53
CA LEU A 430 -1.14 0.74 1.13
C LEU A 430 -1.10 0.41 -0.35
N TRP A 431 -1.46 -0.82 -0.70
CA TRP A 431 -1.68 -1.29 -2.07
C TRP A 431 -3.12 -1.78 -2.20
N GLY A 432 -3.59 -1.98 -3.42
CA GLY A 432 -4.96 -2.46 -3.67
C GLY A 432 -4.99 -3.74 -4.49
N VAL A 433 -6.08 -4.48 -4.34
CA VAL A 433 -6.38 -5.69 -5.09
C VAL A 433 -7.67 -5.45 -5.88
N PRO A 434 -7.59 -5.00 -7.14
CA PRO A 434 -8.77 -4.83 -7.99
C PRO A 434 -9.48 -6.16 -8.29
N GLN A 435 -10.82 -6.12 -8.33
CA GLN A 435 -11.63 -7.25 -8.79
C GLN A 435 -11.45 -7.41 -10.30
N ALA A 436 -11.04 -8.59 -10.73
CA ALA A 436 -10.94 -8.98 -12.14
C ALA A 436 -11.48 -10.41 -12.38
N PHE A 437 -12.44 -10.80 -11.54
CA PHE A 437 -13.09 -12.10 -11.52
C PHE A 437 -14.58 -11.96 -11.18
N GLY A 438 -15.34 -13.05 -11.31
CA GLY A 438 -16.72 -13.14 -10.86
C GLY A 438 -17.46 -14.31 -11.52
N GLY A 439 -18.77 -14.42 -11.26
CA GLY A 439 -19.55 -15.60 -11.61
C GLY A 439 -19.33 -16.77 -10.64
N SER A 440 -18.87 -16.48 -9.43
CA SER A 440 -18.57 -17.42 -8.35
C SER A 440 -18.82 -16.78 -6.99
N GLU A 441 -19.16 -17.61 -5.99
CA GLU A 441 -19.31 -17.21 -4.59
C GLU A 441 -20.30 -16.05 -4.40
N TYR A 442 -19.81 -14.86 -4.04
CA TYR A 442 -20.59 -13.66 -3.76
C TYR A 442 -20.87 -12.80 -5.00
N TRP A 443 -20.04 -12.94 -6.05
CA TRP A 443 -20.06 -12.07 -7.23
C TRP A 443 -20.77 -12.72 -8.39
N SER A 444 -21.92 -12.17 -8.77
CA SER A 444 -22.79 -12.72 -9.81
C SER A 444 -22.20 -12.65 -11.23
N ARG A 445 -21.26 -11.74 -11.48
CA ARG A 445 -20.54 -11.60 -12.76
C ARG A 445 -19.15 -11.01 -12.56
N THR A 446 -18.31 -11.19 -13.58
CA THR A 446 -17.04 -10.47 -13.72
C THR A 446 -17.29 -8.98 -14.02
N PRO A 447 -16.46 -8.05 -13.54
CA PRO A 447 -16.50 -6.65 -13.95
C PRO A 447 -16.18 -6.49 -15.45
N ASP A 448 -16.69 -5.43 -16.05
CA ASP A 448 -16.25 -5.00 -17.38
C ASP A 448 -14.95 -4.16 -17.33
N ALA A 449 -14.41 -3.81 -18.49
CA ALA A 449 -13.17 -3.03 -18.56
C ALA A 449 -13.26 -1.65 -17.90
N THR A 450 -14.43 -1.01 -17.93
CA THR A 450 -14.64 0.33 -17.37
C THR A 450 -14.69 0.26 -15.85
N GLU A 451 -15.44 -0.70 -15.31
CA GLU A 451 -15.51 -0.97 -13.87
C GLU A 451 -14.13 -1.31 -13.28
N GLU A 452 -13.37 -2.21 -13.91
CA GLU A 452 -12.02 -2.56 -13.43
C GLU A 452 -11.09 -1.34 -13.42
N THR A 453 -11.11 -0.56 -14.51
CA THR A 453 -10.28 0.64 -14.63
C THR A 453 -10.62 1.65 -13.54
N ALA A 454 -11.92 1.88 -13.28
CA ALA A 454 -12.39 2.77 -12.23
C ALA A 454 -11.91 2.33 -10.85
N MET A 455 -12.06 1.04 -10.54
CA MET A 455 -11.57 0.46 -9.28
C MET A 455 -10.05 0.64 -9.11
N SER A 456 -9.29 0.39 -10.17
CA SER A 456 -7.83 0.53 -10.17
C SER A 456 -7.39 1.99 -10.00
N MET A 457 -7.97 2.93 -10.75
CA MET A 457 -7.62 4.35 -10.66
C MET A 457 -8.12 5.00 -9.38
N LEU A 458 -9.27 4.59 -8.82
CA LEU A 458 -9.75 5.06 -7.53
C LEU A 458 -8.74 4.70 -6.42
N ARG A 459 -8.22 3.48 -6.41
CA ARG A 459 -7.15 3.06 -5.47
C ARG A 459 -5.92 3.96 -5.58
N ILE A 460 -5.46 4.24 -6.80
CA ILE A 460 -4.33 5.16 -7.04
C ILE A 460 -4.64 6.57 -6.53
N ASN A 461 -5.82 7.11 -6.81
CA ASN A 461 -6.24 8.42 -6.33
C ASN A 461 -6.25 8.48 -4.80
N GLN A 462 -6.66 7.40 -4.14
CA GLN A 462 -6.66 7.26 -2.69
C GLN A 462 -5.28 6.95 -2.09
N GLY A 463 -4.24 6.89 -2.92
CA GLY A 463 -2.84 6.81 -2.48
C GLY A 463 -2.26 5.42 -2.46
N SER A 464 -2.93 4.41 -3.04
CA SER A 464 -2.33 3.09 -3.24
C SER A 464 -1.07 3.18 -4.10
N LYS A 465 -0.03 2.46 -3.71
CA LYS A 465 1.31 2.51 -4.36
C LYS A 465 1.65 1.28 -5.21
N GLY A 466 0.70 0.35 -5.30
CA GLY A 466 0.76 -0.83 -6.14
C GLY A 466 -0.63 -1.46 -6.28
N LEU A 467 -0.81 -2.25 -7.33
CA LEU A 467 -2.03 -2.95 -7.68
C LEU A 467 -1.70 -4.41 -7.99
N THR A 468 -2.43 -5.35 -7.41
CA THR A 468 -2.36 -6.77 -7.77
C THR A 468 -3.78 -7.29 -7.95
N ALA A 469 -4.29 -7.37 -9.18
CA ALA A 469 -5.67 -7.76 -9.41
C ALA A 469 -5.91 -9.26 -9.16
N TRP A 470 -7.09 -9.62 -8.66
CA TRP A 470 -7.52 -11.02 -8.50
C TRP A 470 -8.52 -11.39 -9.61
N VAL A 471 -8.28 -12.37 -10.48
CA VAL A 471 -7.13 -13.30 -10.58
C VAL A 471 -6.81 -13.59 -12.05
N TRP A 472 -5.59 -14.04 -12.34
CA TRP A 472 -5.14 -14.42 -13.69
C TRP A 472 -5.06 -15.94 -13.85
N PRO A 473 -5.50 -16.51 -14.99
CA PRO A 473 -6.06 -15.83 -16.17
C PRO A 473 -7.43 -15.19 -15.94
N THR A 474 -7.66 -14.05 -16.60
CA THR A 474 -8.96 -13.36 -16.63
C THR A 474 -9.55 -13.35 -18.05
N THR A 475 -10.65 -12.61 -18.28
CA THR A 475 -11.24 -12.46 -19.61
C THR A 475 -10.30 -11.69 -20.55
N ALA A 476 -10.43 -11.91 -21.86
CA ALA A 476 -9.59 -11.20 -22.84
C ALA A 476 -9.81 -9.68 -22.82
N GLU A 477 -11.02 -9.23 -22.52
CA GLU A 477 -11.36 -7.82 -22.36
C GLU A 477 -10.60 -7.20 -21.18
N LEU A 478 -10.68 -7.81 -20.00
CA LEU A 478 -9.96 -7.34 -18.83
C LEU A 478 -8.46 -7.40 -19.02
N ALA A 479 -7.91 -8.51 -19.52
CA ALA A 479 -6.49 -8.65 -19.79
C ALA A 479 -5.95 -7.53 -20.71
N ASN A 480 -6.70 -7.16 -21.75
CA ASN A 480 -6.31 -6.07 -22.65
C ASN A 480 -6.43 -4.69 -21.99
N SER A 481 -7.49 -4.45 -21.21
CA SER A 481 -7.69 -3.17 -20.52
C SER A 481 -6.65 -2.95 -19.43
N THR A 482 -6.46 -3.93 -18.54
CA THR A 482 -5.51 -3.86 -17.43
C THR A 482 -4.07 -3.86 -17.92
N GLY A 483 -3.77 -4.56 -19.01
CA GLY A 483 -2.47 -4.47 -19.68
C GLY A 483 -2.16 -3.06 -20.20
N LYS A 484 -3.11 -2.41 -20.88
CA LYS A 484 -2.96 -1.01 -21.32
C LYS A 484 -2.82 -0.05 -20.14
N LEU A 485 -3.60 -0.26 -19.07
CA LEU A 485 -3.53 0.54 -17.86
C LEU A 485 -2.17 0.37 -17.15
N ALA A 486 -1.67 -0.86 -17.05
CA ALA A 486 -0.35 -1.17 -16.52
C ALA A 486 0.78 -0.52 -17.33
N ALA A 487 0.68 -0.54 -18.66
CA ALA A 487 1.63 0.15 -19.53
C ALA A 487 1.61 1.68 -19.31
N MET A 488 0.42 2.28 -19.15
CA MET A 488 0.26 3.72 -18.86
C MET A 488 0.85 4.09 -17.50
N LEU A 489 0.47 3.37 -16.43
CA LEU A 489 0.94 3.60 -15.07
C LEU A 489 2.45 3.33 -14.90
N SER A 490 3.02 2.44 -15.71
CA SER A 490 4.46 2.12 -15.68
C SER A 490 5.33 3.10 -16.46
N ARG A 491 4.75 4.07 -17.19
CA ARG A 491 5.54 5.12 -17.85
C ARG A 491 6.31 5.92 -16.80
N ASP A 492 7.56 6.26 -17.10
CA ASP A 492 8.43 6.97 -16.15
C ASP A 492 7.85 8.34 -15.75
N ASP A 493 7.19 9.06 -16.66
CA ASP A 493 6.56 10.35 -16.36
C ASP A 493 5.31 10.22 -15.47
N VAL A 494 4.50 9.18 -15.67
CA VAL A 494 3.28 8.92 -14.89
C VAL A 494 3.60 8.35 -13.51
N SER A 495 4.40 7.28 -13.45
CA SER A 495 4.77 6.63 -12.20
C SER A 495 5.47 7.60 -11.24
N ARG A 496 6.43 8.40 -11.74
CA ARG A 496 7.08 9.43 -10.91
C ARG A 496 6.10 10.49 -10.41
N ALA A 497 5.14 10.92 -11.21
CA ALA A 497 4.11 11.85 -10.75
C ALA A 497 3.30 11.26 -9.57
N ILE A 498 2.87 10.01 -9.66
CA ILE A 498 2.06 9.33 -8.62
C ILE A 498 2.89 9.02 -7.36
N LEU A 499 4.15 8.61 -7.54
CA LEU A 499 5.02 8.09 -6.49
C LEU A 499 5.89 9.15 -5.80
N GLU A 500 6.32 10.17 -6.54
CA GLU A 500 7.25 11.21 -6.06
C GLU A 500 6.63 12.62 -6.10
N GLY A 501 5.56 12.81 -6.87
CA GLY A 501 4.89 14.10 -7.01
C GLY A 501 4.19 14.56 -5.73
N THR A 502 4.07 15.88 -5.59
CA THR A 502 3.36 16.49 -4.47
C THR A 502 1.86 16.43 -4.76
N ARG A 503 1.08 15.75 -3.91
CA ARG A 503 -0.37 15.70 -4.05
C ARG A 503 -0.96 17.09 -3.84
N VAL A 504 -1.83 17.51 -4.74
CA VAL A 504 -2.54 18.80 -4.69
C VAL A 504 -3.96 18.53 -4.22
N ALA A 505 -4.43 19.31 -3.25
CA ALA A 505 -5.83 19.28 -2.85
C ALA A 505 -6.70 19.78 -4.00
N VAL A 506 -7.61 18.93 -4.47
CA VAL A 506 -8.50 19.21 -5.58
C VAL A 506 -9.82 18.51 -5.34
N GLU A 507 -10.92 19.23 -5.52
CA GLU A 507 -12.28 18.72 -5.36
C GLU A 507 -13.13 19.28 -6.49
N SER A 508 -13.96 18.44 -7.10
CA SER A 508 -14.90 18.89 -8.13
C SER A 508 -16.11 19.62 -7.51
N ASN A 509 -16.88 20.32 -8.34
CA ASN A 509 -18.21 20.81 -7.97
C ASN A 509 -19.25 19.69 -7.72
N LEU A 510 -18.96 18.45 -8.14
CA LEU A 510 -19.80 17.29 -7.91
C LEU A 510 -19.47 16.65 -6.55
N ASP A 511 -20.45 15.97 -5.98
CA ASP A 511 -20.28 15.25 -4.73
C ASP A 511 -19.17 14.20 -4.87
N SER A 512 -18.33 14.09 -3.84
CA SER A 512 -17.24 13.12 -3.81
C SER A 512 -17.72 11.67 -3.92
N SER A 513 -18.99 11.37 -3.63
CA SER A 513 -19.60 10.06 -3.85
C SER A 513 -19.89 9.75 -5.32
N VAL A 514 -19.83 10.76 -6.20
CA VAL A 514 -20.07 10.64 -7.64
C VAL A 514 -18.75 10.67 -8.41
N VAL A 515 -17.88 11.66 -8.12
CA VAL A 515 -16.60 11.83 -8.80
C VAL A 515 -15.48 11.98 -7.78
N ASP A 516 -14.43 11.17 -7.93
CA ASP A 516 -13.18 11.30 -7.22
C ASP A 516 -12.14 12.01 -8.11
N VAL A 517 -11.41 12.95 -7.54
CA VAL A 517 -10.34 13.66 -8.25
C VAL A 517 -9.05 13.59 -7.45
N ALA A 518 -7.95 13.29 -8.12
CA ALA A 518 -6.62 13.43 -7.58
C ALA A 518 -5.71 14.18 -8.56
N ALA A 519 -4.79 14.97 -8.00
CA ALA A 519 -3.78 15.67 -8.77
C ALA A 519 -2.41 15.58 -8.10
N TRP A 520 -1.37 15.45 -8.90
CA TRP A 520 0.02 15.40 -8.45
C TRP A 520 0.86 16.38 -9.24
N HIS A 521 1.45 17.34 -8.55
CA HIS A 521 2.40 18.27 -9.12
C HIS A 521 3.79 17.65 -9.14
N ILE A 522 4.42 17.63 -10.32
CA ILE A 522 5.78 17.15 -10.52
C ILE A 522 6.49 18.03 -11.55
N ASP A 523 7.69 18.48 -11.21
CA ASP A 523 8.49 19.42 -12.01
C ASP A 523 7.72 20.71 -12.38
N ARG A 524 7.23 20.80 -13.61
CA ARG A 524 6.41 21.93 -14.13
C ARG A 524 5.05 21.49 -14.65
N ARG A 525 4.64 20.26 -14.35
CA ARG A 525 3.38 19.68 -14.83
C ARG A 525 2.55 19.18 -13.66
N THR A 526 1.26 19.03 -13.90
CA THR A 526 0.35 18.40 -12.93
C THR A 526 -0.33 17.23 -13.61
N LEU A 527 -0.15 16.02 -13.09
CA LEU A 527 -0.95 14.85 -13.47
C LEU A 527 -2.31 14.98 -12.79
N VAL A 528 -3.39 14.87 -13.53
CA VAL A 528 -4.77 14.87 -13.02
C VAL A 528 -5.43 13.54 -13.36
N SER A 529 -6.15 12.99 -12.40
CA SER A 529 -6.96 11.77 -12.53
C SER A 529 -8.37 12.07 -12.02
N VAL A 530 -9.37 11.83 -12.86
CA VAL A 530 -10.78 11.97 -12.53
C VAL A 530 -11.46 10.61 -12.70
N VAL A 531 -12.17 10.14 -11.69
CA VAL A 531 -12.81 8.82 -11.68
C VAL A 531 -14.28 8.95 -11.27
N SER A 532 -15.20 8.42 -12.06
CA SER A 532 -16.59 8.23 -11.65
C SER A 532 -16.69 7.04 -10.70
N ILE A 533 -17.33 7.24 -9.56
CA ILE A 533 -17.50 6.23 -8.51
C ILE A 533 -18.82 5.47 -8.68
N THR A 534 -19.74 5.96 -9.52
CA THR A 534 -21.06 5.35 -9.75
C THR A 534 -21.23 4.90 -11.20
N ASP A 535 -22.19 3.98 -11.40
CA ASP A 535 -22.68 3.54 -12.71
C ASP A 535 -23.45 4.63 -13.47
N ALA A 536 -24.12 5.53 -12.76
CA ALA A 536 -24.85 6.65 -13.35
C ALA A 536 -23.93 7.80 -13.79
N GLY A 537 -22.72 7.90 -13.23
CA GLY A 537 -21.82 9.02 -13.44
C GLY A 537 -22.42 10.34 -12.97
N SER A 538 -22.17 11.44 -13.69
CA SER A 538 -22.69 12.76 -13.31
C SER A 538 -24.14 13.01 -13.73
N GLU A 539 -24.78 12.09 -14.46
CA GLU A 539 -26.17 12.19 -14.96
C GLU A 539 -26.43 13.48 -15.74
N GLY A 540 -25.52 13.81 -16.69
CA GLY A 540 -25.62 15.00 -17.54
C GLY A 540 -25.27 16.32 -16.84
N ARG A 541 -24.85 16.28 -15.57
CA ARG A 541 -24.32 17.46 -14.86
C ARG A 541 -22.89 17.72 -15.27
N GLU A 542 -22.57 19.00 -15.50
CA GLU A 542 -21.21 19.46 -15.78
C GLU A 542 -20.29 19.19 -14.59
N ALA A 543 -19.15 18.57 -14.87
CA ALA A 543 -18.05 18.44 -13.93
C ALA A 543 -17.07 19.60 -14.12
N VAL A 544 -16.84 20.33 -13.03
CA VAL A 544 -15.90 21.44 -12.94
C VAL A 544 -14.89 21.11 -11.86
N VAL A 545 -13.62 21.04 -12.25
CA VAL A 545 -12.50 20.76 -11.36
C VAL A 545 -11.60 22.00 -11.30
N PRO A 546 -11.60 22.75 -10.18
CA PRO A 546 -10.69 23.86 -9.99
C PRO A 546 -9.25 23.34 -9.86
N ILE A 547 -8.33 23.92 -10.61
CA ILE A 547 -6.91 23.57 -10.55
C ILE A 547 -6.14 24.71 -9.90
N ALA A 548 -5.37 24.36 -8.87
CA ALA A 548 -4.44 25.30 -8.26
C ALA A 548 -3.28 25.61 -9.23
N GLY A 549 -3.02 26.90 -9.50
CA GLY A 549 -1.86 27.36 -10.26
C GLY A 549 -2.19 28.04 -11.61
N THR A 550 -1.21 28.04 -12.51
CA THR A 550 -1.23 28.77 -13.80
C THR A 550 -1.22 27.84 -15.01
N ALA A 551 -1.78 26.63 -14.87
CA ALA A 551 -1.90 25.67 -15.97
C ALA A 551 -2.45 26.39 -17.22
N LYS A 552 -1.76 26.25 -18.35
CA LYS A 552 -2.06 27.00 -19.59
C LYS A 552 -2.83 26.16 -20.59
N SER A 553 -2.69 24.84 -20.51
CA SER A 553 -3.31 23.91 -21.45
C SER A 553 -3.39 22.52 -20.86
N ILE A 554 -4.37 21.73 -21.33
CA ILE A 554 -4.33 20.28 -21.22
C ILE A 554 -3.24 19.78 -22.17
N GLY A 555 -2.26 19.08 -21.62
CA GLY A 555 -1.19 18.45 -22.35
C GLY A 555 -1.60 17.08 -22.87
N THR A 556 -0.84 16.06 -22.50
CA THR A 556 -1.08 14.68 -22.97
C THR A 556 -2.27 14.07 -22.24
N VAL A 557 -3.28 13.63 -23.01
CA VAL A 557 -4.31 12.70 -22.52
C VAL A 557 -3.71 11.30 -22.51
N LEU A 558 -3.63 10.70 -21.32
CA LEU A 558 -3.01 9.40 -21.07
C LEU A 558 -4.05 8.28 -21.04
N TRP A 559 -5.25 8.59 -20.56
CA TRP A 559 -6.38 7.68 -20.48
C TRP A 559 -7.69 8.46 -20.57
N GLY A 560 -8.73 7.83 -21.12
CA GLY A 560 -10.04 8.45 -21.37
C GLY A 560 -10.17 8.99 -22.80
N ASP A 561 -11.30 9.63 -23.08
CA ASP A 561 -11.68 10.11 -24.43
C ASP A 561 -11.23 11.55 -24.73
N GLY A 562 -10.62 12.25 -23.76
CA GLY A 562 -10.09 13.60 -23.94
C GLY A 562 -11.16 14.70 -23.98
N GLY A 563 -12.35 14.46 -23.44
CA GLY A 563 -13.46 15.43 -23.43
C GLY A 563 -13.36 16.60 -22.44
N TRP A 564 -12.22 16.78 -21.77
CA TRP A 564 -11.99 17.88 -20.83
C TRP A 564 -11.49 19.13 -21.56
N THR A 565 -11.93 20.29 -21.09
CA THR A 565 -11.46 21.61 -21.54
C THR A 565 -10.90 22.40 -20.36
N LEU A 566 -9.95 23.30 -20.61
CA LEU A 566 -9.40 24.18 -19.58
C LEU A 566 -9.83 25.62 -19.86
N GLU A 567 -10.66 26.17 -18.98
CA GLU A 567 -11.15 27.54 -19.03
C GLU A 567 -10.65 28.31 -17.82
N GLY A 568 -9.68 29.20 -18.02
CA GLY A 568 -8.98 29.86 -16.92
C GLY A 568 -8.28 28.83 -16.03
N SER A 569 -8.68 28.76 -14.75
CA SER A 569 -8.16 27.80 -13.77
C SER A 569 -9.12 26.64 -13.48
N GLN A 570 -10.03 26.35 -14.41
CA GLN A 570 -11.06 25.32 -14.23
C GLN A 570 -11.00 24.31 -15.38
N LEU A 571 -10.88 23.04 -15.04
CA LEU A 571 -11.16 21.95 -15.97
C LEU A 571 -12.66 21.72 -16.01
N ARG A 572 -13.22 21.61 -17.22
CA ARG A 572 -14.64 21.47 -17.47
C ARG A 572 -14.92 20.30 -18.40
N ARG A 573 -15.97 19.56 -18.10
CA ARG A 573 -16.52 18.49 -18.95
C ARG A 573 -18.04 18.47 -18.79
N SER A 574 -18.76 18.41 -19.89
CA SER A 574 -20.24 18.46 -19.90
C SER A 574 -20.88 17.35 -19.07
N GLU A 575 -20.28 16.15 -19.08
CA GLU A 575 -20.69 15.02 -18.26
C GLU A 575 -19.54 14.04 -18.04
N VAL A 576 -19.53 13.38 -16.89
CA VAL A 576 -18.64 12.25 -16.60
C VAL A 576 -19.48 10.99 -16.66
N ARG A 577 -19.14 10.06 -17.56
CA ARG A 577 -19.87 8.81 -17.72
C ARG A 577 -19.65 7.87 -16.53
N GLY A 578 -20.61 6.97 -16.31
CA GLY A 578 -20.52 5.92 -15.29
C GLY A 578 -19.20 5.15 -15.35
N TYR A 579 -18.57 4.98 -14.19
CA TYR A 579 -17.25 4.37 -14.02
C TYR A 579 -16.13 4.90 -14.93
N ALA A 580 -16.31 6.04 -15.62
CA ALA A 580 -15.26 6.59 -16.47
C ALA A 580 -14.04 7.00 -15.62
N ALA A 581 -12.86 6.71 -16.13
CA ALA A 581 -11.61 7.29 -15.66
C ALA A 581 -11.02 8.16 -16.76
N ASP A 582 -10.51 9.33 -16.41
CA ASP A 582 -9.75 10.21 -17.30
C ASP A 582 -8.43 10.58 -16.61
N VAL A 583 -7.32 10.43 -17.32
CA VAL A 583 -5.98 10.75 -16.81
C VAL A 583 -5.23 11.57 -17.83
N PHE A 584 -4.70 12.73 -17.42
CA PHE A 584 -4.00 13.64 -18.32
C PHE A 584 -3.03 14.56 -17.58
N PHE A 585 -2.05 15.07 -18.32
CA PHE A 585 -1.16 16.11 -17.82
C PHE A 585 -1.71 17.50 -18.11
N LEU A 586 -1.49 18.43 -17.18
CA LEU A 586 -1.58 19.87 -17.39
C LEU A 586 -0.17 20.44 -17.52
N ASN A 587 -0.02 21.41 -18.44
CA ASN A 587 1.24 22.12 -18.71
C ASN A 587 1.23 23.58 -18.24
#